data_AF-A0A397FPS8-F1
#
_entry.id   AF-A0A397FPS8-F1
#
_cell.length_a   1.000
_cell.length_b   1.000
_cell.length_c   1.000
_cell.angle_alpha   90.00
_cell.angle_beta   90.00
_cell.angle_gamma   90.00
#
_symmetry.space_group_name_H-M   'P 1'
#
loop_
_entity.id
_entity.type
_entity.pdbx_description
1 polymer ?
#
loop_
_entity_poly.entity_id
_entity_poly.type
_entity_poly.pdbx_seq_one_letter_code
_entity_poly.pdbx_strand_id
1 'polypeptide(L)' 'MSNNTSAVDFRFEGIGNNYDSGDIAWMLVSTSLVFFMIPGVGFFYSGMVRDKNALSFIVLSILSLAIVSIQVWFSQLFF' A
#
# COMPACT_ATOMS: atom_id res chain seq x y z
N MET A 1 12.43 47.53 14.03
CA MET A 1 12.38 46.28 14.80
C MET A 1 12.03 45.14 13.86
N SER A 2 12.93 44.17 13.72
CA SER A 2 12.64 42.86 13.14
C SER A 2 11.81 42.08 14.15
N ASN A 3 10.48 42.01 14.01
CA ASN A 3 9.66 41.11 14.82
C ASN A 3 9.62 39.73 14.14
N ASN A 4 10.47 38.89 14.67
CA ASN A 4 10.64 37.46 14.56
C ASN A 4 9.35 36.59 14.70
N THR A 5 8.26 36.90 14.00
CA THR A 5 7.01 36.12 14.05
C THR A 5 6.61 35.44 12.73
N SER A 6 7.39 35.56 11.65
CA SER A 6 7.09 34.88 10.37
C SER A 6 7.65 33.46 10.23
N ALA A 7 8.18 32.86 11.32
CA ALA A 7 8.79 31.52 11.29
C ALA A 7 8.09 30.46 12.17
N VAL A 8 6.99 30.80 12.85
CA VAL A 8 6.35 29.91 13.84
C VAL A 8 4.90 29.50 13.52
N ASP A 9 4.25 30.10 12.51
CA ASP A 9 2.87 29.74 12.12
C ASP A 9 2.78 28.70 10.99
N PHE A 10 3.85 28.43 10.23
CA PHE A 10 3.81 27.43 9.14
C PHE A 10 3.84 25.96 9.66
N ARG A 11 3.83 25.75 10.97
CA ARG A 11 3.95 24.40 11.56
C ARG A 11 2.72 23.94 12.34
N PHE A 12 1.68 24.77 12.53
CA PHE A 12 0.53 24.37 13.37
C PHE A 12 -0.86 24.93 13.00
N GLU A 13 -1.05 25.56 11.84
CA GLU A 13 -2.40 25.93 11.33
C GLU A 13 -3.05 24.85 10.41
N GLY A 14 -2.65 23.60 10.58
CA GLY A 14 -3.05 22.48 9.70
C GLY A 14 -3.69 21.28 10.41
N ILE A 15 -4.16 21.41 11.66
CA ILE A 15 -4.91 20.33 12.35
C ILE A 15 -6.42 20.38 12.08
N GLY A 16 -6.87 21.20 11.12
CA GLY A 16 -8.14 20.95 10.44
C GLY A 16 -8.01 19.66 9.63
N ASN A 17 -9.09 18.91 9.48
CA ASN A 17 -9.19 17.72 8.64
C ASN A 17 -9.01 18.06 7.14
N ASN A 18 -7.89 18.67 6.78
CA ASN A 18 -7.49 19.04 5.43
C ASN A 18 -6.82 17.82 4.81
N TYR A 19 -7.60 16.76 4.59
CA TYR A 19 -7.16 15.66 3.76
C TYR A 19 -7.05 16.18 2.33
N ASP A 20 -5.84 16.47 1.87
CA ASP A 20 -5.62 16.84 0.48
C ASP A 20 -5.93 15.62 -0.40
N SER A 21 -6.80 15.82 -1.39
CA SER A 21 -7.20 14.76 -2.30
C SER A 21 -6.02 14.23 -3.13
N GLY A 22 -4.96 15.04 -3.30
CA GLY A 22 -3.72 14.62 -3.94
C GLY A 22 -2.91 13.63 -3.10
N ASP A 23 -2.79 13.88 -1.80
CA ASP A 23 -2.03 13.03 -0.89
C ASP A 23 -2.66 11.64 -0.72
N ILE A 24 -3.99 11.59 -0.63
CA ILE A 24 -4.72 10.31 -0.60
C ILE A 24 -4.60 9.56 -1.93
N ALA A 25 -4.64 10.26 -3.07
CA ALA A 25 -4.52 9.61 -4.38
C ALA A 25 -3.12 9.02 -4.56
N TRP A 26 -2.09 9.73 -4.14
CA TRP A 26 -0.71 9.25 -4.21
C TRP A 26 -0.46 8.04 -3.31
N MET A 27 -0.98 8.06 -2.09
CA MET A 27 -0.91 6.94 -1.15
C MET A 27 -1.65 5.70 -1.67
N LEU A 28 -2.84 5.87 -2.25
CA LEU A 28 -3.62 4.76 -2.83
C LEU A 28 -2.91 4.15 -4.05
N VAL A 29 -2.36 4.97 -4.93
CA VAL A 29 -1.59 4.51 -6.10
C VAL A 29 -0.33 3.75 -5.66
N SER A 30 0.41 4.27 -4.67
CA SER A 30 1.59 3.61 -4.12
C SER A 30 1.25 2.26 -3.48
N THR A 31 0.14 2.19 -2.74
CA THR A 31 -0.33 0.95 -2.11
C THR A 31 -0.73 -0.10 -3.15
N SER A 32 -1.41 0.31 -4.23
CA SER A 32 -1.79 -0.58 -5.32
C SER A 32 -0.57 -1.16 -6.05
N LEU A 33 0.46 -0.34 -6.30
CA LEU A 33 1.73 -0.76 -6.89
C LEU A 33 2.46 -1.82 -6.04
N VAL A 34 2.49 -1.65 -4.72
CA VAL A 34 3.11 -2.61 -3.79
C VAL A 34 2.35 -3.94 -3.78
N PHE A 35 1.02 -3.89 -3.76
CA PHE A 35 0.18 -5.09 -3.73
C PHE A 35 0.31 -5.93 -5.01
N PHE A 36 0.67 -5.31 -6.14
CA PHE A 36 0.89 -6.00 -7.41
C PHE A 36 2.28 -6.67 -7.53
N MET A 37 3.27 -6.26 -6.72
CA MET A 37 4.64 -6.80 -6.78
C MET A 37 4.72 -8.27 -6.30
N ILE A 38 4.01 -8.59 -5.21
CA ILE A 38 3.99 -9.92 -4.59
C ILE A 38 3.39 -11.00 -5.52
N PRO A 39 2.23 -10.78 -6.18
CA PRO A 39 1.71 -11.71 -7.18
C PRO A 39 2.46 -11.64 -8.52
N GLY A 40 2.96 -10.45 -8.91
CA GLY A 40 3.60 -10.22 -10.22
C GLY A 40 4.94 -10.93 -10.42
N VAL A 41 5.78 -10.96 -9.38
CA VAL A 41 7.07 -11.71 -9.45
C VAL A 41 6.82 -13.22 -9.52
N GLY A 42 5.80 -13.73 -8.80
CA GLY A 42 5.40 -15.14 -8.86
C GLY A 42 4.89 -15.56 -10.24
N PHE A 43 4.16 -14.67 -10.94
CA PHE A 43 3.73 -14.91 -12.32
C PHE A 43 4.91 -14.95 -13.30
N PHE A 44 5.88 -14.04 -13.17
CA PHE A 44 7.07 -14.04 -14.02
C PHE A 44 7.96 -15.27 -13.76
N TYR A 45 8.04 -15.73 -12.51
CA TYR A 45 8.77 -16.94 -12.13
C TYR A 45 8.08 -18.23 -12.61
N SER A 46 6.75 -18.21 -12.65
CA SER A 46 5.89 -19.30 -13.16
C SER A 46 6.08 -19.56 -14.67
N GLY A 47 6.33 -18.52 -15.47
CA GLY A 47 6.51 -18.64 -16.92
C GLY A 47 7.90 -19.13 -17.39
N MET A 48 8.93 -19.07 -16.54
CA MET A 48 10.31 -19.42 -16.92
C MET A 48 10.70 -20.88 -16.58
N VAL A 49 9.84 -21.60 -15.85
CA VAL A 49 10.03 -23.01 -15.45
C VAL A 49 8.85 -23.85 -15.97
N ARG A 50 9.09 -24.55 -17.09
CA ARG A 50 8.37 -25.71 -17.64
C ARG A 50 7.06 -26.09 -16.92
N ASP A 51 5.97 -25.43 -17.31
CA ASP A 51 4.52 -25.75 -17.37
C ASP A 51 3.80 -26.60 -16.30
N LYS A 52 4.50 -27.37 -15.46
CA LYS A 52 3.86 -28.33 -14.55
C LYS A 52 3.43 -27.73 -13.21
N ASN A 53 4.12 -26.69 -12.75
CA ASN A 53 3.85 -26.04 -11.46
C ASN A 53 3.37 -24.58 -11.59
N ALA A 54 3.25 -24.08 -12.83
CA ALA A 54 2.75 -22.73 -13.10
C ALA A 54 1.32 -22.52 -12.56
N LEU A 55 0.50 -23.57 -12.64
CA LEU A 55 -0.86 -23.60 -12.10
C LEU A 55 -0.88 -23.43 -10.57
N SER A 56 0.06 -24.06 -9.85
CA SER A 56 0.17 -23.93 -8.40
C SER A 56 0.56 -22.51 -7.98
N PHE A 57 1.39 -21.80 -8.74
CA PHE A 57 1.76 -20.42 -8.42
C PHE A 57 0.62 -19.42 -8.60
N ILE A 58 -0.23 -19.61 -9.62
CA ILE A 58 -1.44 -18.80 -9.80
C ILE A 58 -2.41 -19.01 -8.63
N VAL A 59 -2.68 -20.27 -8.24
CA VAL A 59 -3.51 -20.56 -7.07
C VAL A 59 -2.89 -20.03 -5.77
N LEU A 60 -1.56 -20.06 -5.64
CA LEU A 60 -0.84 -19.50 -4.49
C LEU A 60 -0.98 -17.97 -4.41
N SER A 61 -0.99 -17.25 -5.55
CA SER A 61 -1.23 -15.81 -5.58
C SER A 61 -2.66 -15.45 -5.13
N ILE A 62 -3.68 -16.19 -5.58
CA ILE A 62 -5.07 -16.02 -5.09
C ILE A 62 -5.14 -16.29 -3.58
N LEU A 63 -4.48 -17.35 -3.10
CA LEU A 63 -4.46 -17.69 -1.68
C LEU A 63 -3.74 -16.61 -0.84
N SER A 64 -2.64 -16.06 -1.35
CA SER A 64 -1.90 -14.98 -0.68
C SER A 64 -2.74 -13.71 -0.53
N LEU A 65 -3.48 -13.31 -1.58
CA LEU A 65 -4.40 -12.17 -1.53
C LEU A 65 -5.55 -12.39 -0.53
N ALA A 66 -6.07 -13.63 -0.46
CA ALA A 66 -7.09 -14.01 0.51
C ALA A 66 -6.57 -13.95 1.96
N ILE A 67 -5.35 -14.43 2.21
CA ILE A 67 -4.69 -14.40 3.53
C ILE A 67 -4.39 -12.96 3.98
N VAL A 68 -3.87 -12.12 3.08
CA VAL A 68 -3.57 -10.71 3.40
C VAL A 68 -4.85 -9.95 3.77
N SER A 69 -5.96 -10.19 3.08
CA SER A 69 -7.24 -9.56 3.40
C SER A 69 -7.73 -9.93 4.81
N ILE A 70 -7.56 -11.19 5.22
CA ILE A 70 -7.90 -11.68 6.57
C ILE A 70 -6.95 -11.10 7.62
N GLN A 71 -5.64 -11.00 7.32
CA GLN A 71 -4.64 -10.46 8.24
C GLN A 71 -4.84 -8.96 8.52
N VAL A 72 -5.20 -8.18 7.50
CA VAL A 72 -5.53 -6.76 7.63
C VAL A 72 -6.78 -6.57 8.47
N TRP A 73 -7.83 -7.38 8.23
CA TRP A 73 -9.05 -7.34 9.04
C TRP A 73 -8.81 -7.74 10.49
N PHE A 74 -8.04 -8.80 10.74
CA PHE A 74 -7.71 -9.26 12.10
C PHE A 74 -6.81 -8.28 12.86
N SER A 75 -5.86 -7.62 12.19
CA SER A 75 -5.02 -6.59 12.83
C SER A 75 -5.83 -5.34 13.23
N GLN A 76 -6.85 -4.98 12.46
CA GLN A 76 -7.71 -3.83 12.78
C GLN A 76 -8.78 -4.14 13.84
N LEU A 77 -9.07 -5.42 14.09
CA LEU A 77 -10.00 -5.87 15.12
C LEU A 77 -9.38 -5.90 16.54
N PHE A 78 -8.05 -5.84 16.65
CA PHE A 78 -7.30 -5.95 17.93
C PHE A 78 -6.79 -4.60 18.48
N PHE A 79 -7.28 -3.46 17.96
CA PHE A 79 -6.96 -2.12 18.47
C PHE A 79 -8.23 -1.37 18.91
#